data_AF-A0AAD5ER62-F1
#
_entry.id   AF-A0AAD5ER62-F1
#
_cell.length_a   1.000
_cell.length_b   1.000
_cell.length_c   1.000
_cell.angle_alpha   90.00
_cell.angle_beta   90.00
_cell.angle_gamma   90.00
#
_symmetry.space_group_name_H-M   'P 1'
#
loop_
_entity.id
_entity.type
_entity.pdbx_description
1 polymer ?
#
loop_
_entity_poly.entity_id
_entity_poly.type
_entity_poly.pdbx_seq_one_letter_code
_entity_poly.pdbx_strand_id
1 'polypeptide(L)'
;MTTEASGFLQEYLVHISDLPDTLAKRLDLLKRHNQDAAPLVKAGRVPFFGSTLAHHSANSEQPAENGTVMIIRAESVDEIKDIIQKDVFTIEGVWDFEKLKIWAFKIQKFGGTSIGKFPDEVTEIVKSTRLGGDRPAVICSARSSGKKVFGTTSRLLQVYRTLRGIVAITQDPDMQELLFDRLRSIIRDIRDEQVGTVRKFVHSQEIQDEACKQITADCQDLLDYISAAKRFNLEINGRSKDKTVSFGEKLSCRLMVALLHDRDIPAQYVDLSDIMHYNNSDQPTPRFFHEAAVAFGRRVTACNGRVPVVTGFFGSVPGNLIDSGIGRGYSDLCAVLVAIGLQADRLQIWKEVDGIFTADPREVPDAGCLPSITPSEAAELTFYGSEVIHHLALSLAIEAKPPVRIFVKNVQKPWVRGTVVVPDAADETSSWPIDYLDPSDSDSVASSQRLCKMPTAVTIKRDITVLNIQSNKQSMSHGFFVKVFGILADHDISVDLIATSEVQISMAINSSNMDPAYIKTVQLRLAEEGKVNVLPGMAILSLVGAELKNMTGIAGRMFSTLGEQEVNMEMISQGMGQ
;
A
#
# COMPACT_ATOMS: atom_id res chain seq x y z
N MET A 1 21.24 40.59 -7.82
CA MET A 1 20.17 39.98 -8.63
C MET A 1 19.67 38.79 -7.83
N THR A 2 18.61 39.02 -7.06
CA THR A 2 17.92 38.03 -6.23
C THR A 2 17.13 37.09 -7.14
N THR A 3 17.49 35.82 -7.14
CA THR A 3 16.74 34.73 -7.77
C THR A 3 15.41 34.55 -7.06
N GLU A 4 14.31 34.80 -7.79
CA GLU A 4 12.94 34.45 -7.39
C GLU A 4 12.85 32.95 -7.16
N ALA A 5 12.63 32.55 -5.91
CA ALA A 5 12.13 31.22 -5.58
C ALA A 5 10.64 31.20 -5.98
N SER A 6 10.33 30.66 -7.16
CA SER A 6 8.94 30.36 -7.53
C SER A 6 8.46 29.16 -6.71
N GLY A 7 7.94 29.42 -5.52
CA GLY A 7 7.25 28.43 -4.69
C GLY A 7 6.04 27.87 -5.44
N PHE A 8 5.93 26.54 -5.51
CA PHE A 8 4.78 25.87 -6.11
C PHE A 8 3.59 25.97 -5.14
N LEU A 9 2.56 26.74 -5.50
CA LEU A 9 1.34 26.88 -4.72
C LEU A 9 0.38 25.69 -4.98
N GLN A 10 -0.07 25.02 -3.91
CA GLN A 10 -1.05 23.93 -3.97
C GLN A 10 -2.47 24.45 -3.72
N GLU A 11 -3.48 23.82 -4.33
CA GLU A 11 -4.89 24.18 -4.14
C GLU A 11 -5.54 23.34 -3.04
N TYR A 12 -6.11 24.02 -2.06
CA TYR A 12 -6.82 23.43 -0.94
C TYR A 12 -8.28 23.84 -1.01
N LEU A 13 -9.19 22.88 -0.83
CA LEU A 13 -10.57 23.22 -0.52
C LEU A 13 -10.64 23.50 0.97
N VAL A 14 -11.32 24.55 1.34
CA VAL A 14 -11.49 25.01 2.71
C VAL A 14 -12.97 25.21 2.96
N HIS A 15 -13.47 24.67 4.06
CA HIS A 15 -14.83 24.88 4.53
C HIS A 15 -14.81 25.28 5.99
N ILE A 16 -15.56 26.33 6.29
CA ILE A 16 -15.71 26.86 7.63
C ILE A 16 -17.20 27.01 7.89
N SER A 17 -17.65 26.49 9.03
CA SER A 17 -19.04 26.66 9.45
C SER A 17 -19.19 27.97 10.21
N ASP A 18 -20.36 28.58 10.15
CA ASP A 18 -20.65 29.75 10.97
C ASP A 18 -20.97 29.33 12.41
N LEU A 19 -20.70 30.22 13.37
CA LEU A 19 -21.17 30.07 14.76
C LEU A 19 -22.71 30.21 14.82
N PRO A 20 -23.39 29.58 15.80
CA PRO A 20 -24.85 29.68 15.96
C PRO A 20 -25.32 31.15 16.07
N ASP A 21 -26.47 31.46 15.48
CA ASP A 21 -27.12 32.78 15.54
C ASP A 21 -26.33 33.98 14.98
N THR A 22 -25.37 33.75 14.09
CA THR A 22 -24.52 34.82 13.51
C THR A 22 -24.97 35.37 12.15
N LEU A 23 -26.13 34.95 11.63
CA LEU A 23 -26.63 35.33 10.29
C LEU A 23 -26.70 36.85 10.08
N ALA A 24 -27.23 37.60 11.06
CA ALA A 24 -27.32 39.07 10.97
C ALA A 24 -25.93 39.72 10.95
N LYS A 25 -24.98 39.17 11.72
CA LYS A 25 -23.60 39.65 11.80
C LYS A 25 -22.83 39.36 10.51
N ARG A 26 -23.07 38.20 9.90
CA ARG A 26 -22.54 37.82 8.58
C ARG A 26 -22.97 38.80 7.50
N LEU A 27 -24.26 39.12 7.41
CA LEU A 27 -24.81 40.02 6.38
C LEU A 27 -24.25 41.45 6.49
N ASP A 28 -24.04 41.94 7.71
CA ASP A 28 -23.45 43.26 7.96
C ASP A 28 -21.95 43.31 7.55
N LEU A 29 -21.20 42.26 7.89
CA LEU A 29 -19.77 42.17 7.62
C LEU A 29 -19.41 41.70 6.19
N LEU A 30 -20.37 41.15 5.43
CA LEU A 30 -20.14 40.56 4.11
C LEU A 30 -19.46 41.52 3.12
N LYS A 31 -19.85 42.80 3.14
CA LYS A 31 -19.22 43.83 2.29
C LYS A 31 -17.74 44.02 2.59
N ARG A 32 -17.38 43.98 3.89
CA ARG A 32 -16.01 44.15 4.35
C ARG A 32 -15.17 42.90 4.09
N HIS A 33 -15.72 41.71 4.36
CA HIS A 33 -15.10 40.43 4.00
C HIS A 33 -14.74 40.36 2.51
N ASN A 34 -15.68 40.73 1.63
CA ASN A 34 -15.43 40.75 0.19
C ASN A 34 -14.36 41.78 -0.24
N GLN A 35 -14.24 42.90 0.47
CA GLN A 35 -13.19 43.90 0.22
C GLN A 35 -11.81 43.40 0.67
N ASP A 36 -11.74 42.73 1.83
CA ASP A 36 -10.51 42.18 2.39
C ASP A 36 -10.01 40.97 1.56
N ALA A 37 -10.91 40.19 0.95
CA ALA A 37 -10.58 39.09 0.06
C ALA A 37 -10.19 39.51 -1.37
N ALA A 38 -10.61 40.69 -1.84
CA ALA A 38 -10.39 41.15 -3.21
C ALA A 38 -8.91 41.17 -3.67
N PRO A 39 -7.92 41.54 -2.85
CA PRO A 39 -6.51 41.46 -3.20
C PRO A 39 -6.03 40.01 -3.41
N LEU A 40 -6.49 39.07 -2.58
CA LEU A 40 -6.14 37.65 -2.66
C LEU A 40 -6.76 36.99 -3.90
N VAL A 41 -7.99 37.38 -4.25
CA VAL A 41 -8.65 36.96 -5.49
C VAL A 41 -7.91 37.50 -6.72
N LYS A 42 -7.53 38.78 -6.71
CA LYS A 42 -6.77 39.41 -7.81
C LYS A 42 -5.36 38.82 -7.98
N ALA A 43 -4.73 38.37 -6.90
CA ALA A 43 -3.45 37.66 -6.92
C ALA A 43 -3.58 36.17 -7.32
N GLY A 44 -4.80 35.66 -7.55
CA GLY A 44 -5.05 34.25 -7.89
C GLY A 44 -4.81 33.28 -6.71
N ARG A 45 -4.71 33.81 -5.48
CA ARG A 45 -4.54 33.04 -4.24
C ARG A 45 -5.85 32.45 -3.75
N VAL A 46 -6.98 33.11 -4.02
CA VAL A 46 -8.33 32.58 -3.74
C VAL A 46 -9.12 32.56 -5.04
N PRO A 47 -8.96 31.51 -5.87
CA PRO A 47 -9.65 31.41 -7.16
C PRO A 47 -11.17 31.26 -7.03
N PHE A 48 -11.69 30.85 -5.87
CA PHE A 48 -13.10 30.64 -5.64
C PHE A 48 -13.45 30.82 -4.15
N PHE A 49 -14.57 31.48 -3.87
CA PHE A 49 -15.18 31.54 -2.54
C PHE A 49 -16.69 31.75 -2.64
N GLY A 50 -17.46 31.18 -1.72
CA GLY A 50 -18.92 31.32 -1.69
C GLY A 50 -19.53 30.78 -0.39
N SER A 51 -20.75 31.23 -0.07
CA SER A 51 -21.48 30.77 1.13
C SER A 51 -22.03 29.36 0.96
N THR A 52 -22.04 28.58 2.04
CA THR A 52 -22.80 27.31 2.12
C THR A 52 -24.21 27.58 2.62
N LEU A 53 -25.16 26.74 2.20
CA LEU A 53 -26.57 26.89 2.52
C LEU A 53 -27.01 25.79 3.48
N ALA A 54 -27.82 26.13 4.48
CA ALA A 54 -28.42 25.18 5.41
C ALA A 54 -29.41 24.23 4.71
N HIS A 55 -30.18 24.73 3.75
CA HIS A 55 -31.15 23.99 2.97
C HIS A 55 -31.25 24.53 1.53
N HIS A 56 -31.61 23.68 0.57
CA HIS A 56 -32.01 24.13 -0.76
C HIS A 56 -33.44 24.72 -0.70
N SER A 57 -33.62 26.01 -1.01
CA SER A 57 -34.97 26.58 -1.09
C SER A 57 -35.61 26.26 -2.45
N ALA A 58 -36.83 25.70 -2.42
CA ALA A 58 -37.62 25.40 -3.62
C ALA A 58 -38.48 26.60 -4.08
N ASN A 59 -38.49 27.70 -3.34
CA ASN A 59 -39.22 28.93 -3.62
C ASN A 59 -38.32 30.14 -3.38
N SER A 60 -38.69 31.29 -3.96
CA SER A 60 -37.96 32.56 -4.03
C SER A 60 -37.61 33.26 -2.70
N GLU A 61 -37.44 32.52 -1.61
CA GLU A 61 -36.85 32.99 -0.36
C GLU A 61 -35.34 32.70 -0.36
N GLN A 62 -34.54 33.68 0.08
CA GLN A 62 -33.10 33.53 0.21
C GLN A 62 -32.79 32.43 1.24
N PRO A 63 -32.11 31.34 0.86
CA PRO A 63 -31.78 30.25 1.77
C PRO A 63 -30.83 30.73 2.87
N ALA A 64 -31.04 30.23 4.10
CA ALA A 64 -30.19 30.58 5.24
C ALA A 64 -28.75 30.07 5.00
N GLU A 65 -27.79 30.99 4.94
CA GLU A 65 -26.36 30.68 4.85
C GLU A 65 -25.86 30.13 6.19
N ASN A 66 -25.02 29.09 6.17
CA ASN A 66 -24.52 28.41 7.39
C ASN A 66 -23.00 28.20 7.41
N GLY A 67 -22.27 28.86 6.54
CA GLY A 67 -20.82 28.70 6.42
C GLY A 67 -20.26 29.27 5.12
N THR A 68 -18.98 29.03 4.90
CA THR A 68 -18.25 29.47 3.71
C THR A 68 -17.38 28.33 3.17
N VAL A 69 -17.40 28.15 1.85
CA VAL A 69 -16.50 27.27 1.10
C VAL A 69 -15.61 28.13 0.20
N MET A 70 -14.32 27.83 0.22
CA MET A 70 -13.31 28.55 -0.57
C MET A 70 -12.23 27.60 -1.07
N ILE A 71 -11.63 27.94 -2.21
CA ILE A 71 -10.43 27.29 -2.73
C ILE A 71 -9.28 28.27 -2.49
N ILE A 72 -8.23 27.83 -1.78
CA ILE A 72 -7.07 28.66 -1.43
C ILE A 72 -5.81 28.02 -2.04
N ARG A 73 -4.95 28.85 -2.66
CA ARG A 73 -3.63 28.48 -3.17
C ARG A 73 -2.54 28.90 -2.19
N ALA A 74 -1.91 27.92 -1.56
CA ALA A 74 -0.93 28.12 -0.50
C ALA A 74 0.23 27.11 -0.59
N GLU A 75 1.37 27.44 -0.01
CA GLU A 75 2.54 26.58 0.14
C GLU A 75 2.35 25.56 1.28
N SER A 76 1.54 25.88 2.29
CA SER A 76 1.26 25.00 3.43
C SER A 76 -0.14 25.20 4.03
N VAL A 77 -0.58 24.21 4.82
CA VAL A 77 -1.82 24.31 5.61
C VAL A 77 -1.74 25.41 6.67
N ASP A 78 -0.55 25.73 7.17
CA ASP A 78 -0.35 26.79 8.17
C ASP A 78 -0.53 28.19 7.55
N GLU A 79 -0.10 28.38 6.30
CA GLU A 79 -0.37 29.61 5.55
C GLU A 79 -1.89 29.81 5.35
N ILE A 80 -2.63 28.73 5.10
CA ILE A 80 -4.11 28.78 4.99
C ILE A 80 -4.73 29.20 6.32
N LYS A 81 -4.28 28.62 7.43
CA LYS A 81 -4.76 28.98 8.76
C LYS A 81 -4.46 30.45 9.09
N ASP A 82 -3.29 30.96 8.74
CA ASP A 82 -2.92 32.37 8.93
C ASP A 82 -3.79 33.32 8.08
N ILE A 83 -4.06 32.96 6.82
CA ILE A 83 -4.99 33.71 5.95
C ILE A 83 -6.38 33.77 6.59
N ILE A 84 -6.88 32.64 7.09
CA ILE A 84 -8.22 32.54 7.68
C ILE A 84 -8.31 33.26 9.02
N GLN A 85 -7.28 33.16 9.88
CA GLN A 85 -7.24 33.83 11.18
C GLN A 85 -7.28 35.36 11.07
N LYS A 86 -6.72 35.91 9.99
CA LYS A 86 -6.71 37.35 9.71
C LYS A 86 -7.99 37.87 9.06
N ASP A 87 -8.91 36.97 8.67
CA ASP A 87 -10.17 37.35 8.04
C ASP A 87 -11.13 37.99 9.06
N VAL A 88 -11.87 39.00 8.61
CA VAL A 88 -12.88 39.70 9.42
C VAL A 88 -13.95 38.76 9.98
N PHE A 89 -14.31 37.69 9.25
CA PHE A 89 -15.28 36.70 9.74
C PHE A 89 -14.72 35.85 10.88
N THR A 90 -13.41 35.60 10.96
CA THR A 90 -12.79 34.94 12.12
C THR A 90 -12.65 35.92 13.28
N ILE A 91 -12.14 37.14 13.03
CA ILE A 91 -11.88 38.16 14.05
C ILE A 91 -13.17 38.57 14.77
N GLU A 92 -14.24 38.76 14.01
CA GLU A 92 -15.54 39.15 14.53
C GLU A 92 -16.39 37.96 14.99
N GLY A 93 -15.86 36.74 15.02
CA GLY A 93 -16.59 35.57 15.53
C GLY A 93 -17.86 35.24 14.74
N VAL A 94 -17.79 35.31 13.41
CA VAL A 94 -18.81 34.75 12.50
C VAL A 94 -18.44 33.30 12.19
N TRP A 95 -17.17 33.04 11.88
CA TRP A 95 -16.65 31.71 11.59
C TRP A 95 -16.30 30.94 12.86
N ASP A 96 -16.72 29.68 12.91
CA ASP A 96 -16.30 28.71 13.90
C ASP A 96 -14.95 28.11 13.46
N PHE A 97 -13.86 28.71 13.93
CA PHE A 97 -12.49 28.30 13.58
C PHE A 97 -12.18 26.87 14.07
N GLU A 98 -12.84 26.39 15.12
CA GLU A 98 -12.69 25.01 15.60
C GLU A 98 -13.29 24.00 14.62
N LYS A 99 -14.24 24.42 13.78
CA LYS A 99 -14.84 23.60 12.71
C LYS A 99 -14.21 23.83 11.33
N LEU A 100 -13.03 24.44 11.26
CA LEU A 100 -12.27 24.62 10.02
C LEU A 100 -11.87 23.25 9.42
N LYS A 101 -12.33 22.98 8.20
CA LYS A 101 -11.94 21.79 7.41
C LYS A 101 -11.12 22.22 6.21
N ILE A 102 -9.95 21.60 6.05
CA ILE A 102 -9.05 21.81 4.91
C ILE A 102 -8.84 20.45 4.26
N TRP A 103 -9.13 20.34 2.96
CA TRP A 103 -9.03 19.08 2.21
C TRP A 103 -7.79 19.08 1.31
N ALA A 104 -6.99 18.02 1.44
CA ALA A 104 -5.77 17.74 0.68
C ALA A 104 -5.95 16.47 -0.18
N PHE A 105 -5.00 16.17 -1.08
CA PHE A 105 -5.05 14.94 -1.89
C PHE A 105 -5.13 13.70 -1.00
N LYS A 106 -6.09 12.81 -1.29
CA LYS A 106 -6.23 11.50 -0.64
C LYS A 106 -5.83 10.40 -1.60
N ILE A 107 -4.79 9.67 -1.26
CA ILE A 107 -4.36 8.53 -2.10
C ILE A 107 -5.08 7.28 -1.63
N GLN A 108 -5.65 6.53 -2.56
CA GLN A 108 -6.44 5.32 -2.29
C GLN A 108 -5.87 4.15 -3.09
N LYS A 109 -5.30 3.18 -2.38
CA LYS A 109 -4.81 1.95 -2.97
C LYS A 109 -5.79 0.82 -2.72
N PHE A 110 -6.17 0.11 -3.77
CA PHE A 110 -7.07 -1.04 -3.69
C PHE A 110 -6.35 -2.35 -4.04
N GLY A 111 -6.52 -3.36 -3.19
CA GLY A 111 -5.98 -4.69 -3.42
C GLY A 111 -6.66 -5.43 -4.58
N GLY A 112 -5.99 -6.46 -5.11
CA GLY A 112 -6.49 -7.23 -6.24
C GLY A 112 -7.79 -7.97 -5.97
N THR A 113 -7.97 -8.45 -4.73
CA THR A 113 -9.19 -9.14 -4.31
C THR A 113 -10.33 -8.16 -4.06
N SER A 114 -10.04 -6.96 -3.54
CA SER A 114 -10.98 -5.84 -3.41
C SER A 114 -11.60 -5.47 -4.76
N ILE A 115 -10.77 -5.26 -5.80
CA ILE A 115 -11.24 -4.94 -7.15
C ILE A 115 -12.00 -6.10 -7.78
N GLY A 116 -11.61 -7.35 -7.46
CA GLY A 116 -12.25 -8.54 -8.04
C GLY A 116 -13.62 -8.86 -7.47
N LYS A 117 -13.82 -8.68 -6.16
CA LYS A 117 -15.06 -9.04 -5.46
C LYS A 117 -16.02 -7.86 -5.27
N PHE A 118 -15.47 -6.67 -5.01
CA PHE A 118 -16.22 -5.49 -4.55
C PHE A 118 -15.97 -4.25 -5.43
N PRO A 119 -16.07 -4.35 -6.77
CA PRO A 119 -15.79 -3.20 -7.64
C PRO A 119 -16.79 -2.05 -7.45
N ASP A 120 -18.05 -2.34 -7.13
CA ASP A 120 -19.06 -1.30 -6.88
C ASP A 120 -18.75 -0.50 -5.62
N GLU A 121 -18.42 -1.19 -4.51
CA GLU A 121 -18.06 -0.56 -3.24
C GLU A 121 -16.80 0.30 -3.39
N VAL A 122 -15.79 -0.19 -4.14
CA VAL A 122 -14.59 0.60 -4.46
C VAL A 122 -14.97 1.88 -5.21
N THR A 123 -15.88 1.78 -6.18
CA THR A 123 -16.29 2.93 -6.98
C THR A 123 -17.07 3.95 -6.13
N GLU A 124 -17.92 3.50 -5.21
CA GLU A 124 -18.62 4.36 -4.25
C GLU A 124 -17.68 5.03 -3.23
N ILE A 125 -16.61 4.34 -2.80
CA ILE A 125 -15.57 4.94 -1.94
C ILE A 125 -14.87 6.09 -2.68
N VAL A 126 -14.50 5.88 -3.95
CA VAL A 126 -13.85 6.93 -4.76
C VAL A 126 -14.82 8.08 -5.01
N LYS A 127 -16.09 7.77 -5.32
CA LYS A 127 -17.17 8.75 -5.52
C LYS A 127 -17.40 9.61 -4.28
N SER A 128 -17.62 9.00 -3.13
CA SER A 128 -17.85 9.70 -1.86
C SER A 128 -16.66 10.58 -1.48
N THR A 129 -15.44 10.12 -1.73
CA THR A 129 -14.22 10.91 -1.52
C THR A 129 -14.19 12.13 -2.43
N ARG A 130 -14.52 11.94 -3.71
CA ARG A 130 -14.57 13.03 -4.70
C ARG A 130 -15.68 14.06 -4.38
N LEU A 131 -16.87 13.58 -4.02
CA LEU A 131 -18.00 14.43 -3.63
C LEU A 131 -17.74 15.17 -2.32
N GLY A 132 -16.94 14.58 -1.42
CA GLY A 132 -16.46 15.21 -0.19
C GLY A 132 -15.46 16.35 -0.42
N GLY A 133 -15.13 16.69 -1.67
CA GLY A 133 -14.26 17.80 -2.04
C GLY A 133 -12.79 17.44 -2.19
N ASP A 134 -12.41 16.19 -1.89
CA ASP A 134 -11.03 15.73 -2.06
C ASP A 134 -10.69 15.46 -3.53
N ARG A 135 -9.38 15.42 -3.82
CA ARG A 135 -8.84 14.95 -5.10
C ARG A 135 -8.29 13.54 -4.90
N PRO A 136 -9.10 12.48 -5.10
CA PRO A 136 -8.62 11.12 -4.94
C PRO A 136 -7.67 10.73 -6.07
N ALA A 137 -6.56 10.07 -5.73
CA ALA A 137 -5.73 9.34 -6.68
C ALA A 137 -5.85 7.84 -6.39
N VAL A 138 -6.22 7.05 -7.39
CA VAL A 138 -6.56 5.64 -7.23
C VAL A 138 -5.43 4.77 -7.74
N ILE A 139 -4.86 3.89 -6.91
CA ILE A 139 -3.85 2.90 -7.29
C ILE A 139 -4.49 1.51 -7.27
N CYS A 140 -4.38 0.77 -8.38
CA CYS A 140 -4.97 -0.55 -8.52
C CYS A 140 -3.92 -1.65 -8.62
N SER A 141 -4.12 -2.73 -7.85
CA SER A 141 -3.43 -4.01 -8.06
C SER A 141 -4.17 -4.91 -9.07
N ALA A 142 -3.50 -5.94 -9.57
CA ALA A 142 -4.07 -6.87 -10.54
C ALA A 142 -5.24 -7.67 -9.93
N ARG A 143 -6.30 -7.85 -10.71
CA ARG A 143 -7.56 -8.43 -10.21
C ARG A 143 -7.40 -9.88 -9.75
N SER A 144 -8.09 -10.23 -8.68
CA SER A 144 -8.26 -11.60 -8.19
C SER A 144 -9.74 -11.85 -7.87
N SER A 145 -10.38 -12.77 -8.59
CA SER A 145 -11.80 -13.13 -8.42
C SER A 145 -12.08 -13.88 -7.10
N GLY A 146 -11.05 -14.47 -6.49
CA GLY A 146 -11.17 -15.20 -5.23
C GLY A 146 -9.91 -15.08 -4.38
N LYS A 147 -9.20 -16.19 -4.16
CA LYS A 147 -7.92 -16.20 -3.43
C LYS A 147 -6.80 -15.59 -4.28
N LYS A 148 -5.90 -14.81 -3.66
CA LYS A 148 -4.71 -14.21 -4.30
C LYS A 148 -3.91 -15.21 -5.16
N VAL A 149 -3.85 -16.48 -4.75
CA VAL A 149 -3.12 -17.56 -5.43
C VAL A 149 -3.64 -17.82 -6.85
N PHE A 150 -4.94 -17.64 -7.10
CA PHE A 150 -5.57 -17.78 -8.42
C PHE A 150 -5.73 -16.44 -9.15
N GLY A 151 -5.15 -15.37 -8.62
CA GLY A 151 -5.24 -14.03 -9.20
C GLY A 151 -4.54 -13.91 -10.55
N THR A 152 -4.86 -12.81 -11.25
CA THR A 152 -4.33 -12.52 -12.59
C THR A 152 -2.80 -12.50 -12.60
N THR A 153 -2.14 -11.91 -11.60
CA THR A 153 -0.67 -11.91 -11.47
C THR A 153 -0.09 -13.32 -11.40
N SER A 154 -0.70 -14.23 -10.63
CA SER A 154 -0.22 -15.61 -10.51
C SER A 154 -0.31 -16.36 -11.84
N ARG A 155 -1.38 -16.14 -12.60
CA ARG A 155 -1.57 -16.71 -13.94
C ARG A 155 -0.57 -16.13 -14.95
N LEU A 156 -0.29 -14.83 -14.87
CA LEU A 156 0.73 -14.16 -15.70
C LEU A 156 2.16 -14.65 -15.35
N LEU A 157 2.44 -14.94 -14.08
CA LEU A 157 3.70 -15.58 -13.68
C LEU A 157 3.79 -17.03 -14.19
N GLN A 158 2.68 -17.76 -14.25
CA GLN A 158 2.64 -19.09 -14.88
C GLN A 158 2.89 -19.01 -16.39
N VAL A 159 2.34 -18.00 -17.06
CA VAL A 159 2.62 -17.69 -18.47
C VAL A 159 4.13 -17.46 -18.68
N TYR A 160 4.76 -16.63 -17.83
CA TYR A 160 6.20 -16.39 -17.88
C TYR A 160 7.03 -17.67 -17.66
N ARG A 161 6.69 -18.49 -16.65
CA ARG A 161 7.38 -19.77 -16.39
C ARG A 161 7.27 -20.73 -17.58
N THR A 162 6.09 -20.80 -18.19
CA THR A 162 5.84 -21.64 -19.38
C THR A 162 6.68 -21.14 -20.56
N LEU A 163 6.73 -19.82 -20.77
CA LEU A 163 7.54 -19.20 -21.82
C LEU A 163 9.04 -19.48 -21.62
N ARG A 164 9.54 -19.37 -20.39
CA ARG A 164 10.93 -19.75 -20.04
C ARG A 164 11.21 -21.23 -20.32
N GLY A 165 10.26 -22.11 -20.02
CA GLY A 165 10.33 -23.53 -20.34
C GLY A 165 10.41 -23.80 -21.85
N ILE A 166 9.64 -23.07 -22.66
CA ILE A 166 9.66 -23.17 -24.12
C ILE A 166 11.04 -22.82 -24.69
N VAL A 167 11.66 -21.73 -24.21
CA VAL A 167 13.00 -21.32 -24.68
C VAL A 167 14.10 -22.27 -24.19
N ALA A 168 13.95 -22.86 -23.00
CA ALA A 168 14.88 -23.86 -22.49
C ALA A 168 14.81 -25.20 -23.24
N ILE A 169 13.62 -25.63 -23.68
CA ILE A 169 13.40 -26.86 -24.44
C ILE A 169 13.68 -26.58 -25.92
N THR A 170 14.91 -26.80 -26.35
CA THR A 170 15.42 -26.36 -27.66
C THR A 170 15.18 -27.34 -28.81
N GLN A 171 14.55 -28.51 -28.59
CA GLN A 171 14.66 -29.63 -29.56
C GLN A 171 13.35 -30.26 -30.05
N ASP A 172 12.18 -29.92 -29.51
CA ASP A 172 10.90 -30.54 -29.93
C ASP A 172 9.86 -29.47 -30.35
N PRO A 173 9.61 -29.29 -31.66
CA PRO A 173 8.65 -28.32 -32.19
C PRO A 173 7.21 -28.56 -31.73
N ASP A 174 6.79 -29.82 -31.59
CA ASP A 174 5.41 -30.18 -31.26
C ASP A 174 5.11 -29.84 -29.79
N MET A 175 6.07 -30.13 -28.90
CA MET A 175 5.98 -29.74 -27.49
C MET A 175 6.00 -28.23 -27.29
N GLN A 176 6.77 -27.49 -28.11
CA GLN A 176 6.77 -26.02 -28.06
C GLN A 176 5.43 -25.44 -28.49
N GLU A 177 4.76 -26.02 -29.50
CA GLU A 177 3.45 -25.57 -29.95
C GLU A 177 2.37 -25.84 -28.89
N LEU A 178 2.38 -27.02 -28.27
CA LEU A 178 1.45 -27.38 -27.20
C LEU A 178 1.57 -26.46 -25.96
N LEU A 179 2.80 -26.11 -25.56
CA LEU A 179 3.04 -25.15 -24.48
C LEU A 179 2.58 -23.74 -24.85
N PHE A 180 2.71 -23.35 -26.12
CA PHE A 180 2.24 -22.06 -26.61
C PHE A 180 0.72 -21.97 -26.62
N ASP A 181 0.03 -23.04 -27.01
CA ASP A 181 -1.43 -23.08 -26.99
C ASP A 181 -1.97 -23.05 -25.56
N ARG A 182 -1.28 -23.70 -24.61
CA ARG A 182 -1.59 -23.55 -23.19
C ARG A 182 -1.46 -22.10 -22.73
N LEU A 183 -0.38 -21.41 -23.12
CA LEU A 183 -0.16 -20.00 -22.80
C LEU A 183 -1.27 -19.11 -23.38
N ARG A 184 -1.63 -19.32 -24.66
CA ARG A 184 -2.73 -18.61 -25.32
C ARG A 184 -4.05 -18.84 -24.60
N SER A 185 -4.33 -20.07 -24.17
CA SER A 185 -5.52 -20.38 -23.38
C SER A 185 -5.56 -19.57 -22.09
N ILE A 186 -4.45 -19.51 -21.33
CA ILE A 186 -4.41 -18.75 -20.08
C ILE A 186 -4.72 -17.27 -20.31
N ILE A 187 -4.16 -16.65 -21.36
CA ILE A 187 -4.41 -15.24 -21.69
C ILE A 187 -5.85 -15.02 -22.14
N ARG A 188 -6.40 -15.93 -22.95
CA ARG A 188 -7.80 -15.88 -23.38
C ARG A 188 -8.75 -15.97 -22.19
N ASP A 189 -8.48 -16.87 -21.26
CA ASP A 189 -9.29 -17.04 -20.06
C ASP A 189 -9.22 -15.77 -19.16
N ILE A 190 -8.03 -15.13 -19.05
CA ILE A 190 -7.90 -13.82 -18.36
C ILE A 190 -8.76 -12.77 -19.06
N ARG A 191 -8.69 -12.66 -20.39
CA ARG A 191 -9.48 -11.72 -21.18
C ARG A 191 -10.97 -11.93 -20.98
N ASP A 192 -11.44 -13.17 -21.11
CA ASP A 192 -12.86 -13.51 -21.03
C ASP A 192 -13.43 -13.26 -19.63
N GLU A 193 -12.64 -13.54 -18.58
CA GLU A 193 -12.99 -13.15 -17.21
C GLU A 193 -13.06 -11.62 -17.02
N GLN A 194 -12.14 -10.86 -17.62
CA GLN A 194 -12.15 -9.40 -17.52
C GLN A 194 -13.34 -8.78 -18.24
N VAL A 195 -13.58 -9.20 -19.48
CA VAL A 195 -14.75 -8.82 -20.27
C VAL A 195 -16.04 -9.20 -19.55
N GLY A 196 -16.14 -10.42 -19.01
CA GLY A 196 -17.31 -10.85 -18.24
C GLY A 196 -17.61 -9.96 -17.04
N THR A 197 -16.59 -9.45 -16.36
CA THR A 197 -16.76 -8.51 -15.24
C THR A 197 -17.16 -7.12 -15.69
N VAL A 198 -16.54 -6.58 -16.75
CA VAL A 198 -16.98 -5.29 -17.33
C VAL A 198 -18.47 -5.38 -17.66
N ARG A 199 -18.89 -6.47 -18.31
CA ARG A 199 -20.30 -6.66 -18.67
C ARG A 199 -21.24 -6.87 -17.49
N LYS A 200 -20.72 -7.27 -16.34
CA LYS A 200 -21.51 -7.49 -15.12
C LYS A 200 -21.73 -6.21 -14.32
N PHE A 201 -20.72 -5.33 -14.28
CA PHE A 201 -20.69 -4.19 -13.35
C PHE A 201 -20.81 -2.81 -14.03
N VAL A 202 -20.59 -2.71 -15.34
CA VAL A 202 -20.80 -1.48 -16.11
C VAL A 202 -22.17 -1.55 -16.76
N HIS A 203 -23.01 -0.53 -16.54
CA HIS A 203 -24.40 -0.50 -17.01
C HIS A 203 -24.53 0.16 -18.39
N SER A 204 -23.70 1.16 -18.68
CA SER A 204 -23.70 1.86 -19.96
C SER A 204 -23.07 1.01 -21.07
N GLN A 205 -23.86 0.72 -22.10
CA GLN A 205 -23.43 -0.10 -23.24
C GLN A 205 -22.24 0.52 -23.99
N GLU A 206 -22.21 1.84 -24.14
CA GLU A 206 -21.12 2.54 -24.84
C GLU A 206 -19.78 2.40 -24.10
N ILE A 207 -19.81 2.56 -22.77
CA ILE A 207 -18.62 2.43 -21.91
C ILE A 207 -18.18 0.96 -21.84
N GLN A 208 -19.13 0.04 -21.77
CA GLN A 208 -18.89 -1.39 -21.76
C GLN A 208 -18.17 -1.85 -23.04
N ASP A 209 -18.64 -1.40 -24.21
CA ASP A 209 -18.05 -1.78 -25.50
C ASP A 209 -16.63 -1.21 -25.67
N GLU A 210 -16.42 0.06 -25.30
CA GLU A 210 -15.09 0.69 -25.34
C GLU A 210 -14.12 0.01 -24.37
N ALA A 211 -14.55 -0.29 -23.14
CA ALA A 211 -13.72 -1.00 -22.17
C ALA A 211 -13.38 -2.43 -22.62
N CYS A 212 -14.34 -3.16 -23.19
CA CYS A 212 -14.11 -4.50 -23.74
C CYS A 212 -13.13 -4.47 -24.91
N LYS A 213 -13.21 -3.44 -25.78
CA LYS A 213 -12.28 -3.23 -26.89
C LYS A 213 -10.87 -2.95 -26.39
N GLN A 214 -10.71 -2.06 -25.39
CA GLN A 214 -9.40 -1.75 -24.79
C GLN A 214 -8.77 -2.98 -24.12
N ILE A 215 -9.54 -3.74 -23.34
CA ILE A 215 -9.07 -4.98 -22.69
C ILE A 215 -8.65 -6.02 -23.73
N THR A 216 -9.42 -6.18 -24.81
CA THR A 216 -9.10 -7.14 -25.86
C THR A 216 -7.83 -6.73 -26.61
N ALA A 217 -7.65 -5.43 -26.89
CA ALA A 217 -6.43 -4.90 -27.48
C ALA A 217 -5.21 -5.12 -26.56
N ASP A 218 -5.33 -4.80 -25.27
CA ASP A 218 -4.24 -5.00 -24.29
C ASP A 218 -3.85 -6.49 -24.17
N CYS A 219 -4.81 -7.43 -24.25
CA CYS A 219 -4.50 -8.86 -24.29
C CYS A 219 -3.85 -9.31 -25.61
N GLN A 220 -4.20 -8.68 -26.74
CA GLN A 220 -3.56 -8.94 -28.02
C GLN A 220 -2.11 -8.45 -28.02
N ASP A 221 -1.85 -7.26 -27.48
CA ASP A 221 -0.50 -6.72 -27.33
C ASP A 221 0.39 -7.67 -26.51
N LEU A 222 -0.15 -8.28 -25.45
CA LEU A 222 0.56 -9.28 -24.66
C LEU A 222 0.87 -10.56 -25.48
N LEU A 223 -0.08 -11.03 -26.29
CA LEU A 223 0.14 -12.17 -27.18
C LEU A 223 1.19 -11.88 -28.23
N ASP A 224 1.19 -10.68 -28.79
CA ASP A 224 2.15 -10.24 -29.79
C ASP A 224 3.55 -10.11 -29.18
N TYR A 225 3.66 -9.54 -27.97
CA TYR A 225 4.90 -9.49 -27.20
C TYR A 225 5.49 -10.89 -26.96
N ILE A 226 4.66 -11.84 -26.51
CA ILE A 226 5.10 -13.21 -26.23
C ILE A 226 5.47 -13.95 -27.53
N SER A 227 4.73 -13.72 -28.61
CA SER A 227 5.03 -14.30 -29.93
C SER A 227 6.34 -13.75 -30.49
N ALA A 228 6.62 -12.46 -30.30
CA ALA A 228 7.90 -11.84 -30.64
C ALA A 228 9.05 -12.43 -29.80
N ALA A 229 8.85 -12.61 -28.49
CA ALA A 229 9.83 -13.24 -27.61
C ALA A 229 10.21 -14.65 -28.08
N LYS A 230 9.22 -15.46 -28.50
CA LYS A 230 9.46 -16.78 -29.12
C LYS A 230 10.24 -16.65 -30.42
N ARG A 231 9.78 -15.80 -31.35
CA ARG A 231 10.31 -15.71 -32.72
C ARG A 231 11.75 -15.22 -32.77
N PHE A 232 12.09 -14.25 -31.93
CA PHE A 232 13.42 -13.64 -31.90
C PHE A 232 14.33 -14.24 -30.84
N ASN A 233 13.88 -15.28 -30.13
CA ASN A 233 14.59 -15.92 -29.04
C ASN A 233 15.17 -14.90 -28.04
N LEU A 234 14.37 -13.87 -27.73
CA LEU A 234 14.79 -12.80 -26.83
C LEU A 234 15.09 -13.40 -25.46
N GLU A 235 16.13 -12.89 -24.80
CA GLU A 235 16.47 -13.32 -23.45
C GLU A 235 15.28 -13.08 -22.50
N ILE A 236 14.69 -14.18 -22.04
CA ILE A 236 13.64 -14.16 -21.03
C ILE A 236 14.29 -13.89 -19.69
N ASN A 237 14.44 -12.60 -19.39
CA ASN A 237 15.02 -12.07 -18.16
C ASN A 237 13.94 -11.52 -17.21
N GLY A 238 14.37 -11.04 -16.05
CA GLY A 238 13.47 -10.42 -15.05
C GLY A 238 12.64 -9.25 -15.60
N ARG A 239 13.16 -8.48 -16.57
CA ARG A 239 12.39 -7.40 -17.23
C ARG A 239 11.20 -7.94 -18.02
N SER A 240 11.36 -9.08 -18.72
CA SER A 240 10.26 -9.75 -19.42
C SER A 240 9.19 -10.26 -18.45
N LYS A 241 9.60 -10.72 -17.26
CA LYS A 241 8.68 -11.12 -16.19
C LYS A 241 7.87 -9.93 -15.68
N ASP A 242 8.55 -8.84 -15.38
CA ASP A 242 7.95 -7.60 -14.87
C ASP A 242 6.96 -7.02 -15.89
N LYS A 243 7.33 -6.96 -17.18
CA LYS A 243 6.41 -6.51 -18.24
C LYS A 243 5.18 -7.40 -18.35
N THR A 244 5.35 -8.73 -18.31
CA THR A 244 4.22 -9.68 -18.35
C THR A 244 3.25 -9.46 -17.19
N VAL A 245 3.78 -9.22 -15.98
CA VAL A 245 2.95 -8.98 -14.78
C VAL A 245 2.25 -7.61 -14.82
N SER A 246 2.89 -6.59 -15.40
CA SER A 246 2.31 -5.23 -15.51
C SER A 246 0.94 -5.20 -16.22
N PHE A 247 0.72 -6.10 -17.19
CA PHE A 247 -0.57 -6.23 -17.88
C PHE A 247 -1.72 -6.54 -16.92
N GLY A 248 -1.47 -7.30 -15.85
CA GLY A 248 -2.51 -7.62 -14.88
C GLY A 248 -3.11 -6.38 -14.20
N GLU A 249 -2.29 -5.38 -13.95
CA GLU A 249 -2.71 -4.12 -13.34
C GLU A 249 -3.27 -3.13 -14.35
N LYS A 250 -2.68 -3.09 -15.54
CA LYS A 250 -3.25 -2.35 -16.68
C LYS A 250 -4.72 -2.74 -16.89
N LEU A 251 -5.02 -4.04 -16.93
CA LEU A 251 -6.38 -4.55 -17.08
C LEU A 251 -7.30 -4.13 -15.92
N SER A 252 -6.82 -4.17 -14.67
CA SER A 252 -7.59 -3.68 -13.51
C SER A 252 -7.89 -2.18 -13.60
N CYS A 253 -6.93 -1.36 -14.02
CA CYS A 253 -7.11 0.07 -14.16
C CYS A 253 -8.12 0.40 -15.27
N ARG A 254 -8.11 -0.34 -16.39
CA ARG A 254 -9.11 -0.20 -17.46
C ARG A 254 -10.53 -0.43 -16.95
N LEU A 255 -10.73 -1.50 -16.18
CA LEU A 255 -12.00 -1.80 -15.53
C LEU A 255 -12.43 -0.66 -14.59
N MET A 256 -11.51 -0.17 -13.75
CA MET A 256 -11.81 0.90 -12.79
C MET A 256 -12.19 2.23 -13.46
N VAL A 257 -11.50 2.60 -14.55
CA VAL A 257 -11.85 3.80 -15.32
C VAL A 257 -13.25 3.67 -15.91
N ALA A 258 -13.60 2.50 -16.46
CA ALA A 258 -14.93 2.23 -17.01
C ALA A 258 -16.02 2.34 -15.93
N LEU A 259 -15.79 1.79 -14.73
CA LEU A 259 -16.72 1.87 -13.60
C LEU A 259 -16.91 3.30 -13.09
N LEU A 260 -15.85 4.10 -13.07
CA LEU A 260 -15.92 5.51 -12.66
C LEU A 260 -16.68 6.33 -13.71
N HIS A 261 -16.44 6.10 -15.00
CA HIS A 261 -17.19 6.75 -16.08
C HIS A 261 -18.68 6.37 -16.06
N ASP A 262 -19.01 5.12 -15.76
CA ASP A 262 -20.41 4.64 -15.60
C ASP A 262 -21.16 5.36 -14.46
N ARG A 263 -20.42 5.92 -13.49
CA ARG A 263 -20.95 6.70 -12.36
C ARG A 263 -20.76 8.21 -12.53
N ASP A 264 -20.54 8.68 -13.76
CA ASP A 264 -20.33 10.09 -14.12
C ASP A 264 -19.10 10.75 -13.44
N ILE A 265 -18.11 9.95 -13.05
CA ILE A 265 -16.87 10.45 -12.46
C ILE A 265 -15.80 10.52 -13.55
N PRO A 266 -15.28 11.72 -13.89
CA PRO A 266 -14.25 11.85 -14.90
C PRO A 266 -12.95 11.23 -14.40
N ALA A 267 -12.60 10.07 -14.92
CA ALA A 267 -11.39 9.34 -14.58
C ALA A 267 -10.42 9.24 -15.78
N GLN A 268 -9.13 9.11 -15.50
CA GLN A 268 -8.10 8.96 -16.52
C GLN A 268 -7.14 7.83 -16.15
N TYR A 269 -6.90 6.91 -17.09
CA TYR A 269 -5.88 5.89 -16.96
C TYR A 269 -4.47 6.51 -16.99
N VAL A 270 -3.64 6.09 -16.03
CA VAL A 270 -2.24 6.52 -15.88
C VAL A 270 -1.35 5.30 -15.76
N ASP A 271 -0.50 5.10 -16.76
CA ASP A 271 0.56 4.10 -16.72
C ASP A 271 1.86 4.73 -16.20
N LEU A 272 2.48 4.11 -15.20
CA LEU A 272 3.78 4.52 -14.67
C LEU A 272 4.95 3.70 -15.22
N SER A 273 4.68 2.68 -16.05
CA SER A 273 5.69 1.70 -16.45
C SER A 273 6.84 2.26 -17.29
N ASP A 274 6.56 3.28 -18.09
CA ASP A 274 7.55 3.84 -19.04
C ASP A 274 8.12 5.20 -18.59
N ILE A 275 7.89 5.62 -17.34
CA ILE A 275 8.32 6.95 -16.85
C ILE A 275 9.80 6.96 -16.45
N MET A 276 10.29 5.85 -15.90
CA MET A 276 11.66 5.72 -15.40
C MET A 276 12.45 4.77 -16.30
N HIS A 277 13.56 5.24 -16.86
CA HIS A 277 14.49 4.42 -17.63
C HIS A 277 15.79 4.26 -16.86
N TYR A 278 15.94 3.11 -16.19
CA TYR A 278 17.19 2.75 -15.51
C TYR A 278 17.81 1.54 -16.18
N ASN A 279 19.07 1.69 -16.60
CA ASN A 279 19.82 0.65 -17.29
C ASN A 279 20.76 -0.15 -16.37
N ASN A 280 21.02 0.32 -15.14
CA ASN A 280 21.96 -0.32 -14.22
C ASN A 280 21.34 -1.44 -13.38
N SER A 281 22.15 -2.46 -13.11
CA SER A 281 21.88 -3.65 -12.29
C SER A 281 22.14 -3.46 -10.79
N ASP A 282 22.36 -2.22 -10.34
CA ASP A 282 22.65 -1.93 -8.94
C ASP A 282 21.38 -2.08 -8.07
N GLN A 283 21.53 -2.14 -6.75
CA GLN A 283 20.39 -2.17 -5.83
C GLN A 283 19.62 -0.83 -5.86
N PRO A 284 18.30 -0.82 -5.56
CA PRO A 284 17.54 0.42 -5.48
C PRO A 284 18.12 1.32 -4.38
N THR A 285 18.54 2.53 -4.76
CA THR A 285 19.10 3.53 -3.84
C THR A 285 18.00 4.47 -3.33
N PRO A 286 18.15 5.12 -2.16
CA PRO A 286 17.21 6.14 -1.69
C PRO A 286 16.96 7.25 -2.72
N ARG A 287 17.99 7.60 -3.50
CA ARG A 287 17.90 8.58 -4.60
C ARG A 287 16.92 8.13 -5.69
N PHE A 288 16.92 6.85 -6.06
CA PHE A 288 15.98 6.30 -7.04
C PHE A 288 14.53 6.51 -6.60
N PHE A 289 14.21 6.22 -5.33
CA PHE A 289 12.86 6.41 -4.81
C PHE A 289 12.44 7.88 -4.79
N HIS A 290 13.35 8.80 -4.48
CA HIS A 290 13.07 10.23 -4.55
C HIS A 290 12.77 10.70 -5.98
N GLU A 291 13.60 10.32 -6.95
CA GLU A 291 13.39 10.67 -8.36
C GLU A 291 12.08 10.07 -8.91
N ALA A 292 11.78 8.82 -8.55
CA ALA A 292 10.53 8.16 -8.90
C ALA A 292 9.30 8.89 -8.32
N ALA A 293 9.34 9.26 -7.04
CA ALA A 293 8.25 9.99 -6.39
C ALA A 293 7.95 11.33 -7.12
N VAL A 294 8.98 12.11 -7.44
CA VAL A 294 8.82 13.38 -8.17
C VAL A 294 8.21 13.14 -9.56
N ALA A 295 8.69 12.12 -10.29
CA ALA A 295 8.18 11.81 -11.62
C ALA A 295 6.71 11.36 -11.58
N PHE A 296 6.36 10.52 -10.61
CA PHE A 296 4.98 10.03 -10.44
C PHE A 296 4.04 11.17 -10.06
N GLY A 297 4.44 12.03 -9.12
CA GLY A 297 3.66 13.21 -8.74
C GLY A 297 3.33 14.10 -9.94
N ARG A 298 4.32 14.42 -10.78
CA ARG A 298 4.12 15.22 -12.01
C ARG A 298 3.13 14.56 -12.97
N ARG A 299 3.27 13.25 -13.22
CA ARG A 299 2.40 12.52 -14.14
C ARG A 299 0.95 12.45 -13.66
N VAL A 300 0.76 12.32 -12.35
CA VAL A 300 -0.56 12.24 -11.72
C VAL A 300 -1.23 13.63 -11.71
N THR A 301 -0.49 14.69 -11.37
CA THR A 301 -0.99 16.08 -11.40
C THR A 301 -1.40 16.53 -12.80
N ALA A 302 -0.81 15.97 -13.87
CA ALA A 302 -1.16 16.27 -15.25
C ALA A 302 -2.60 15.84 -15.66
N CYS A 303 -3.35 15.16 -14.79
CA CYS A 303 -4.71 14.70 -15.09
C CYS A 303 -5.80 15.80 -14.98
N ASN A 304 -5.42 17.06 -14.73
CA ASN A 304 -6.25 18.28 -14.87
C ASN A 304 -7.69 18.14 -14.32
N GLY A 305 -7.80 17.76 -13.05
CA GLY A 305 -9.09 17.67 -12.34
C GLY A 305 -9.86 16.37 -12.54
N ARG A 306 -9.40 15.44 -13.39
CA ARG A 306 -9.90 14.06 -13.47
C ARG A 306 -9.28 13.20 -12.38
N VAL A 307 -9.97 12.14 -11.97
CA VAL A 307 -9.46 11.13 -11.03
C VAL A 307 -8.40 10.27 -11.75
N PRO A 308 -7.13 10.33 -11.36
CA PRO A 308 -6.09 9.49 -11.92
C PRO A 308 -6.22 8.06 -11.39
N VAL A 309 -6.36 7.10 -12.31
CA VAL A 309 -6.34 5.66 -12.03
C VAL A 309 -5.00 5.11 -12.49
N VAL A 310 -4.15 4.83 -11.51
CA VAL A 310 -2.73 4.57 -11.65
C VAL A 310 -2.45 3.07 -11.49
N THR A 311 -1.57 2.52 -12.33
CA THR A 311 -1.07 1.15 -12.16
C THR A 311 -0.22 1.03 -10.90
N GLY A 312 -0.39 -0.04 -10.11
CA GLY A 312 0.47 -0.31 -8.95
C GLY A 312 1.92 -0.67 -9.33
N PHE A 313 2.16 -1.00 -10.58
CA PHE A 313 3.41 -1.42 -11.16
C PHE A 313 4.05 -0.20 -11.78
N PHE A 314 5.31 0.00 -11.45
CA PHE A 314 6.07 1.16 -11.89
C PHE A 314 7.44 0.72 -12.44
N GLY A 315 7.41 0.36 -13.72
CA GLY A 315 8.57 0.33 -14.60
C GLY A 315 9.75 -0.55 -14.16
N SER A 316 10.89 -0.32 -14.80
CA SER A 316 12.11 -1.07 -14.50
C SER A 316 12.77 -0.49 -13.24
N VAL A 317 12.76 -1.28 -12.17
CA VAL A 317 13.51 -0.99 -10.95
C VAL A 317 14.90 -1.65 -11.04
N PRO A 318 15.97 -1.01 -10.57
CA PRO A 318 17.28 -1.65 -10.45
C PRO A 318 17.17 -2.97 -9.65
N GLY A 319 17.59 -4.08 -10.27
CA GLY A 319 17.44 -5.44 -9.72
C GLY A 319 16.17 -6.24 -10.09
N ASN A 320 15.24 -5.68 -10.88
CA ASN A 320 13.90 -6.21 -11.24
C ASN A 320 12.86 -6.12 -10.12
N LEU A 321 11.62 -5.72 -10.38
CA LEU A 321 10.64 -5.42 -9.33
C LEU A 321 10.22 -6.66 -8.51
N ILE A 322 10.08 -7.82 -9.15
CA ILE A 322 9.58 -9.04 -8.51
C ILE A 322 10.70 -9.90 -7.90
N ASP A 323 11.87 -9.89 -8.52
CA ASP A 323 13.02 -10.71 -8.13
C ASP A 323 14.09 -9.94 -7.33
N SER A 324 14.06 -8.60 -7.35
CA SER A 324 14.78 -7.81 -6.32
C SER A 324 14.00 -7.85 -5.01
N GLY A 325 14.68 -7.51 -3.91
CA GLY A 325 14.15 -7.49 -2.54
C GLY A 325 12.89 -6.66 -2.28
N ILE A 326 12.23 -6.08 -3.30
CA ILE A 326 10.87 -5.52 -3.23
C ILE A 326 9.79 -6.61 -3.27
N GLY A 327 9.97 -7.69 -4.04
CA GLY A 327 9.05 -8.82 -4.04
C GLY A 327 7.56 -8.49 -4.25
N ARG A 328 6.68 -9.28 -3.61
CA ARG A 328 5.22 -9.10 -3.68
C ARG A 328 4.76 -7.99 -2.73
N GLY A 329 4.00 -7.02 -3.23
CA GLY A 329 3.56 -5.85 -2.44
C GLY A 329 4.05 -4.53 -3.01
N TYR A 330 4.73 -4.55 -4.16
CA TYR A 330 5.18 -3.37 -4.90
C TYR A 330 4.06 -2.33 -5.18
N SER A 331 2.78 -2.73 -5.25
CA SER A 331 1.68 -1.76 -5.41
C SER A 331 1.50 -0.86 -4.18
N ASP A 332 1.81 -1.34 -2.97
CA ASP A 332 1.79 -0.53 -1.74
C ASP A 332 2.93 0.49 -1.76
N LEU A 333 4.12 0.02 -2.19
CA LEU A 333 5.29 0.88 -2.42
C LEU A 333 5.00 1.97 -3.45
N CYS A 334 4.37 1.62 -4.58
CA CYS A 334 3.93 2.59 -5.59
C CYS A 334 3.01 3.65 -5.00
N ALA A 335 2.04 3.25 -4.17
CA ALA A 335 1.10 4.17 -3.56
C ALA A 335 1.79 5.16 -2.61
N VAL A 336 2.80 4.70 -1.85
CA VAL A 336 3.64 5.57 -1.02
C VAL A 336 4.46 6.53 -1.87
N LEU A 337 5.08 6.07 -2.96
CA LEU A 337 5.86 6.95 -3.85
C LEU A 337 4.99 8.02 -4.51
N VAL A 338 3.77 7.68 -4.93
CA VAL A 338 2.81 8.67 -5.45
C VAL A 338 2.40 9.63 -4.32
N ALA A 339 2.24 9.16 -3.07
CA ALA A 339 1.90 10.01 -1.92
C ALA A 339 3.00 11.02 -1.62
N ILE A 340 4.25 10.59 -1.61
CA ILE A 340 5.41 11.46 -1.45
C ILE A 340 5.48 12.46 -2.60
N GLY A 341 5.28 12.01 -3.85
CA GLY A 341 5.31 12.84 -5.04
C GLY A 341 4.24 13.93 -5.10
N LEU A 342 3.06 13.65 -4.54
CA LEU A 342 1.94 14.60 -4.43
C LEU A 342 1.94 15.38 -3.11
N GLN A 343 2.90 15.13 -2.20
CA GLN A 343 2.91 15.65 -0.84
C GLN A 343 1.56 15.42 -0.12
N ALA A 344 1.00 14.23 -0.28
CA ALA A 344 -0.28 13.87 0.30
C ALA A 344 -0.16 13.64 1.82
N ASP A 345 -1.10 14.20 2.60
CA ASP A 345 -1.17 13.97 4.06
C ASP A 345 -1.50 12.49 4.38
N ARG A 346 -2.28 11.82 3.52
CA ARG A 346 -2.84 10.50 3.81
C ARG A 346 -2.81 9.55 2.63
N LEU A 347 -2.32 8.34 2.90
CA LEU A 347 -2.47 7.16 2.07
C LEU A 347 -3.46 6.19 2.71
N GLN A 348 -4.50 5.80 1.98
CA GLN A 348 -5.49 4.80 2.39
C GLN A 348 -5.23 3.49 1.64
N ILE A 349 -4.92 2.44 2.38
CA ILE A 349 -4.79 1.07 1.86
C ILE A 349 -6.09 0.33 2.18
N TRP A 350 -6.86 0.05 1.13
CA TRP A 350 -8.16 -0.58 1.22
C TRP A 350 -8.08 -2.09 1.03
N LYS A 351 -8.55 -2.83 2.03
CA LYS A 351 -8.50 -4.29 2.16
C LYS A 351 -9.90 -4.89 2.42
N GLU A 352 -9.96 -6.21 2.55
CA GLU A 352 -11.17 -6.96 2.96
C GLU A 352 -11.29 -7.13 4.48
N VAL A 353 -10.34 -6.57 5.24
CA VAL A 353 -10.27 -6.66 6.70
C VAL A 353 -10.39 -5.27 7.31
N ASP A 354 -10.95 -5.20 8.52
CA ASP A 354 -11.20 -3.94 9.24
C ASP A 354 -9.92 -3.16 9.52
N GLY A 355 -8.79 -3.84 9.73
CA GLY A 355 -7.48 -3.26 9.93
C GLY A 355 -6.43 -4.33 10.19
N ILE A 356 -5.42 -4.00 11.00
CA ILE A 356 -4.47 -4.96 11.58
C ILE A 356 -5.05 -5.42 12.91
N PHE A 357 -5.02 -6.74 13.16
CA PHE A 357 -5.60 -7.35 14.36
C PHE A 357 -4.52 -7.81 15.33
N THR A 358 -4.90 -7.99 16.60
CA THR A 358 -4.04 -8.55 17.66
C THR A 358 -3.64 -10.01 17.39
N ALA A 359 -4.43 -10.76 16.62
CA ALA A 359 -4.14 -12.10 16.12
C ALA A 359 -4.91 -12.33 14.81
N ASP A 360 -4.68 -13.44 14.10
CA ASP A 360 -5.50 -13.76 12.92
C ASP A 360 -6.96 -14.03 13.35
N PRO A 361 -7.94 -13.21 12.94
CA PRO A 361 -9.33 -13.36 13.37
C PRO A 361 -9.99 -14.65 12.87
N ARG A 362 -9.36 -15.35 11.91
CA ARG A 362 -9.82 -16.67 11.43
C ARG A 362 -9.43 -17.80 12.38
N GLU A 363 -8.38 -17.60 13.18
CA GLU A 363 -7.91 -18.56 14.17
C GLU A 363 -8.36 -18.18 15.59
N VAL A 364 -8.36 -16.88 15.91
CA VAL A 364 -8.75 -16.34 17.21
C VAL A 364 -9.94 -15.39 17.03
N PRO A 365 -11.19 -15.84 17.27
CA PRO A 365 -12.38 -15.02 17.07
C PRO A 365 -12.42 -13.75 17.93
N ASP A 366 -11.78 -13.78 19.11
CA ASP A 366 -11.70 -12.65 20.04
C ASP A 366 -10.60 -11.63 19.66
N ALA A 367 -9.95 -11.79 18.50
CA ALA A 367 -8.94 -10.85 18.03
C ALA A 367 -9.52 -9.45 17.82
N GLY A 368 -8.92 -8.46 18.47
CA GLY A 368 -9.32 -7.05 18.37
C GLY A 368 -8.60 -6.34 17.22
N CYS A 369 -9.28 -5.42 16.55
CA CYS A 369 -8.66 -4.52 15.57
C CYS A 369 -7.85 -3.44 16.30
N LEU A 370 -6.58 -3.29 15.94
CA LEU A 370 -5.69 -2.28 16.50
C LEU A 370 -6.08 -0.89 15.96
N PRO A 371 -6.27 0.13 16.82
CA PRO A 371 -6.58 1.49 16.37
C PRO A 371 -5.35 2.17 15.75
N SER A 372 -4.17 1.91 16.29
CA SER A 372 -2.89 2.42 15.81
C SER A 372 -1.79 1.38 15.97
N ILE A 373 -0.76 1.47 15.13
CA ILE A 373 0.43 0.65 15.21
C ILE A 373 1.65 1.48 14.79
N THR A 374 2.82 1.19 15.36
CA THR A 374 4.03 1.82 14.85
C THR A 374 4.56 1.10 13.61
N PRO A 375 5.31 1.79 12.74
CA PRO A 375 5.95 1.18 11.59
C PRO A 375 6.83 -0.02 11.92
N SER A 376 7.61 0.08 12.99
CA SER A 376 8.52 -0.99 13.40
C SER A 376 7.73 -2.22 13.81
N GLU A 377 6.65 -2.06 14.59
CA GLU A 377 5.71 -3.14 14.91
C GLU A 377 5.03 -3.71 13.65
N ALA A 378 4.56 -2.85 12.76
CA ALA A 378 3.88 -3.27 11.53
C ALA A 378 4.83 -4.04 10.60
N ALA A 379 6.09 -3.63 10.49
CA ALA A 379 7.11 -4.31 9.71
C ALA A 379 7.36 -5.73 10.24
N GLU A 380 7.52 -5.88 11.56
CA GLU A 380 7.68 -7.19 12.20
C GLU A 380 6.45 -8.10 11.98
N LEU A 381 5.24 -7.56 12.15
CA LEU A 381 4.01 -8.31 11.85
C LEU A 381 3.96 -8.79 10.40
N THR A 382 4.39 -7.95 9.46
CA THR A 382 4.36 -8.28 8.03
C THR A 382 5.38 -9.35 7.67
N PHE A 383 6.55 -9.34 8.30
CA PHE A 383 7.60 -10.34 8.08
C PHE A 383 7.17 -11.73 8.55
N TYR A 384 6.49 -11.83 9.70
CA TYR A 384 6.08 -13.10 10.31
C TYR A 384 4.67 -13.59 9.94
N GLY A 385 4.04 -13.00 8.92
CA GLY A 385 2.87 -13.60 8.26
C GLY A 385 1.62 -12.74 8.17
N SER A 386 1.60 -11.54 8.73
CA SER A 386 0.50 -10.59 8.57
C SER A 386 0.69 -9.76 7.29
N GLU A 387 0.32 -10.29 6.12
CA GLU A 387 0.46 -9.61 4.81
C GLU A 387 -0.49 -8.40 4.63
N VAL A 388 -0.39 -7.40 5.51
CA VAL A 388 -1.23 -6.21 5.49
C VAL A 388 -0.53 -5.05 4.77
N ILE A 389 0.75 -4.80 4.96
CA ILE A 389 1.45 -3.72 4.26
C ILE A 389 2.84 -4.19 3.86
N HIS A 390 3.34 -3.72 2.71
CA HIS A 390 4.72 -3.99 2.34
C HIS A 390 5.72 -3.24 3.24
N HIS A 391 6.72 -3.92 3.81
CA HIS A 391 7.67 -3.33 4.77
C HIS A 391 8.43 -2.11 4.20
N LEU A 392 8.94 -2.17 2.96
CA LEU A 392 9.61 -1.01 2.34
C LEU A 392 8.69 0.19 2.17
N ALA A 393 7.39 -0.05 1.98
CA ALA A 393 6.41 1.03 1.85
C ALA A 393 6.23 1.75 3.20
N LEU A 394 6.25 1.00 4.31
CA LEU A 394 6.24 1.57 5.66
C LEU A 394 7.46 2.47 5.85
N SER A 395 8.68 1.94 5.67
CA SER A 395 9.93 2.69 5.86
C SER A 395 9.97 4.00 5.09
N LEU A 396 9.65 3.96 3.78
CA LEU A 396 9.67 5.16 2.93
C LEU A 396 8.61 6.19 3.30
N ALA A 397 7.45 5.75 3.79
CA ALA A 397 6.39 6.68 4.20
C ALA A 397 6.80 7.52 5.42
N ILE A 398 7.64 6.98 6.29
CA ILE A 398 8.09 7.66 7.52
C ILE A 398 9.31 8.52 7.25
N GLU A 399 10.25 8.01 6.45
CA GLU A 399 11.45 8.76 6.06
C GLU A 399 11.12 9.98 5.19
N ALA A 400 9.92 10.00 4.59
CA ALA A 400 9.42 11.13 3.83
C ALA A 400 9.32 12.42 4.68
N LYS A 401 9.56 13.57 4.04
CA LYS A 401 9.44 14.89 4.64
C LYS A 401 8.47 15.73 3.81
N PRO A 402 7.22 15.97 4.27
CA PRO A 402 6.61 15.48 5.52
C PRO A 402 6.29 13.97 5.50
N PRO A 403 6.12 13.33 6.67
CA PRO A 403 5.79 11.90 6.76
C PRO A 403 4.37 11.64 6.23
N VAL A 404 4.19 10.52 5.53
CA VAL A 404 2.90 10.10 4.96
C VAL A 404 2.18 9.18 5.93
N ARG A 405 0.96 9.55 6.34
CA ARG A 405 0.14 8.72 7.24
C ARG A 405 -0.55 7.62 6.47
N ILE A 406 -0.38 6.37 6.90
CA ILE A 406 -0.99 5.20 6.26
C ILE A 406 -2.20 4.75 7.08
N PHE A 407 -3.34 4.61 6.41
CA PHE A 407 -4.60 4.11 6.97
C PHE A 407 -4.95 2.78 6.32
N VAL A 408 -5.08 1.72 7.12
CA VAL A 408 -5.62 0.44 6.66
C VAL A 408 -7.12 0.43 6.91
N LYS A 409 -7.91 0.26 5.84
CA LYS A 409 -9.37 0.32 5.88
C LYS A 409 -10.03 -0.87 5.20
N ASN A 410 -11.28 -1.15 5.57
CA ASN A 410 -12.10 -2.18 4.91
C ASN A 410 -12.99 -1.60 3.81
N VAL A 411 -12.94 -2.22 2.63
CA VAL A 411 -13.80 -1.89 1.48
C VAL A 411 -15.28 -2.18 1.77
N GLN A 412 -15.57 -3.25 2.50
CA GLN A 412 -16.96 -3.64 2.82
C GLN A 412 -17.57 -2.81 3.95
N LYS A 413 -16.72 -2.27 4.83
CA LYS A 413 -17.14 -1.44 5.96
C LYS A 413 -16.37 -0.11 6.00
N PRO A 414 -16.59 0.81 5.05
CA PRO A 414 -15.81 2.05 4.96
C PRO A 414 -15.90 2.98 6.16
N TRP A 415 -16.98 2.84 6.95
CA TRP A 415 -17.25 3.62 8.17
C TRP A 415 -16.40 3.18 9.37
N VAL A 416 -15.84 1.96 9.35
CA VAL A 416 -14.93 1.51 10.40
C VAL A 416 -13.63 2.32 10.31
N ARG A 417 -13.10 2.71 11.48
CA ARG A 417 -11.87 3.51 11.59
C ARG A 417 -10.67 2.80 10.97
N GLY A 418 -10.55 1.50 11.26
CA GLY A 418 -9.43 0.66 10.89
C GLY A 418 -8.18 0.95 11.70
N THR A 419 -7.01 0.78 11.10
CA THR A 419 -5.71 0.96 11.78
C THR A 419 -4.92 2.09 11.14
N VAL A 420 -4.35 2.97 11.97
CA VAL A 420 -3.44 4.03 11.54
C VAL A 420 -2.00 3.65 11.85
N VAL A 421 -1.12 3.76 10.86
CA VAL A 421 0.33 3.65 11.10
C VAL A 421 0.86 5.01 11.52
N VAL A 422 1.35 5.11 12.76
CA VAL A 422 1.83 6.35 13.38
C VAL A 422 3.34 6.26 13.57
N PRO A 423 4.14 7.27 13.17
CA PRO A 423 5.60 7.24 13.33
C PRO A 423 6.03 6.91 14.77
N ASP A 424 7.14 6.17 14.90
CA ASP A 424 7.75 5.86 16.20
C ASP A 424 8.11 7.18 16.92
N ALA A 425 7.59 7.37 18.13
CA ALA A 425 7.80 8.59 18.91
C ALA A 425 9.26 8.69 19.38
N ALA A 426 10.09 9.40 18.62
CA ALA A 426 11.45 9.79 19.02
C ALA A 426 11.62 11.31 19.19
N ASP A 427 10.63 12.13 18.82
CA ASP A 427 10.68 13.60 19.01
C ASP A 427 9.57 14.06 19.96
N GLU A 428 9.89 14.13 21.25
CA GLU A 428 9.07 14.81 22.29
C GLU A 428 8.87 16.31 22.03
N THR A 429 9.41 16.86 20.93
CA THR A 429 9.19 18.23 20.48
C THR A 429 8.12 18.37 19.40
N SER A 430 7.60 17.25 18.89
CA SER A 430 6.47 17.26 17.98
C SER A 430 5.17 17.18 18.79
N SER A 431 4.58 18.34 19.07
CA SER A 431 3.20 18.44 19.54
C SER A 431 2.26 17.98 18.43
N TRP A 432 2.19 16.67 18.21
CA TRP A 432 1.18 16.05 17.39
C TRP A 432 -0.15 16.14 18.14
N PRO A 433 -1.18 16.80 17.60
CA PRO A 433 -2.49 16.79 18.22
C PRO A 433 -3.04 15.37 18.11
N ILE A 434 -3.15 14.67 19.24
CA ILE A 434 -3.93 13.45 19.37
C ILE A 434 -5.42 13.86 19.46
N ASP A 435 -5.90 14.65 18.49
CA ASP A 435 -7.28 15.18 18.44
C ASP A 435 -8.27 14.19 17.78
N TYR A 436 -7.90 12.91 17.69
CA TYR A 436 -8.79 11.84 17.21
C TYR A 436 -9.39 10.99 18.35
N LEU A 437 -9.11 11.36 19.61
CA LEU A 437 -9.84 10.90 20.78
C LEU A 437 -11.06 11.79 20.98
N ASP A 438 -12.21 11.18 21.24
CA ASP A 438 -13.44 11.88 21.61
C ASP A 438 -13.18 12.74 22.87
N PRO A 439 -13.56 14.03 22.90
CA PRO A 439 -13.39 14.87 24.10
C PRO A 439 -14.13 14.33 25.33
N SER A 440 -14.99 13.32 25.20
CA SER A 440 -15.62 12.65 26.35
C SER A 440 -14.68 11.74 27.14
N ASP A 441 -13.49 11.41 26.63
CA ASP A 441 -12.48 10.59 27.33
C ASP A 441 -11.33 11.42 27.92
N SER A 442 -11.43 12.76 27.90
CA SER A 442 -10.38 13.69 28.31
C SER A 442 -10.05 13.67 29.81
N ASP A 443 -10.89 13.06 30.64
CA ASP A 443 -10.65 12.92 32.09
C ASP A 443 -9.67 11.78 32.45
N SER A 444 -9.20 11.01 31.46
CA SER A 444 -8.25 9.90 31.68
C SER A 444 -6.79 10.21 31.31
N VAL A 445 -6.50 11.36 30.71
CA VAL A 445 -5.18 11.65 30.11
C VAL A 445 -4.22 12.33 31.09
N ALA A 446 -4.69 12.82 32.24
CA ALA A 446 -3.83 13.37 33.30
C ALA A 446 -3.24 12.31 34.25
N SER A 447 -3.52 11.01 34.02
CA SER A 447 -3.02 9.90 34.85
C SER A 447 -2.33 8.79 34.06
N SER A 448 -1.64 9.11 32.95
CA SER A 448 -0.75 8.14 32.28
C SER A 448 0.59 8.01 33.01
N GLN A 449 0.53 7.66 34.30
CA GLN A 449 1.63 7.00 34.98
C GLN A 449 1.76 5.60 34.38
N ARG A 450 2.76 5.40 33.51
CA ARG A 450 3.32 4.09 33.08
C ARG A 450 2.29 2.97 32.96
N LEU A 451 1.44 3.00 31.94
CA LEU A 451 0.83 1.77 31.46
C LEU A 451 1.98 0.84 31.06
N CYS A 452 2.08 -0.32 31.71
CA CYS A 452 2.97 -1.39 31.27
C CYS A 452 2.66 -1.64 29.79
N LYS A 453 3.62 -1.33 28.90
CA LYS A 453 3.51 -1.71 27.49
C LYS A 453 3.26 -3.21 27.47
N MET A 454 2.22 -3.65 26.77
CA MET A 454 1.85 -5.05 26.56
C MET A 454 2.19 -5.42 25.13
N PRO A 455 2.35 -6.71 24.80
CA PRO A 455 2.52 -7.11 23.41
C PRO A 455 1.33 -6.67 22.56
N THR A 456 1.62 -6.14 21.38
CA THR A 456 0.64 -5.56 20.46
C THR A 456 -0.12 -6.65 19.70
N ALA A 457 0.58 -7.69 19.25
CA ALA A 457 -0.03 -8.77 18.47
C ALA A 457 0.75 -10.09 18.53
N VAL A 458 0.07 -11.18 18.19
CA VAL A 458 0.60 -12.52 18.02
C VAL A 458 0.35 -12.97 16.59
N THR A 459 1.39 -13.50 15.94
CA THR A 459 1.30 -14.01 14.56
C THR A 459 1.84 -15.43 14.48
N ILE A 460 1.34 -16.19 13.51
CA ILE A 460 1.80 -17.55 13.25
C ILE A 460 2.11 -17.74 11.76
N LYS A 461 3.29 -18.28 11.47
CA LYS A 461 3.72 -18.69 10.13
C LYS A 461 3.80 -20.21 10.08
N ARG A 462 2.96 -20.83 9.26
CA ARG A 462 2.88 -22.29 9.08
C ARG A 462 3.80 -22.75 7.94
N ASP A 463 3.86 -24.07 7.75
CA ASP A 463 4.62 -24.74 6.68
C ASP A 463 6.12 -24.39 6.73
N ILE A 464 6.67 -24.40 7.94
CA ILE A 464 8.09 -24.15 8.19
C ILE A 464 8.83 -25.48 8.28
N THR A 465 10.00 -25.53 7.66
CA THR A 465 10.95 -26.63 7.82
C THR A 465 12.17 -26.12 8.57
N VAL A 466 12.53 -26.78 9.66
CA VAL A 466 13.74 -26.45 10.44
C VAL A 466 14.90 -27.33 9.95
N LEU A 467 15.99 -26.67 9.59
CA LEU A 467 17.26 -27.28 9.19
C LEU A 467 18.27 -27.12 10.33
N ASN A 468 18.64 -28.23 10.96
CA ASN A 468 19.68 -28.27 11.98
C ASN A 468 20.95 -28.85 11.38
N ILE A 469 22.01 -28.03 11.31
CA ILE A 469 23.30 -28.42 10.73
C ILE A 469 24.35 -28.38 11.82
N GLN A 470 24.88 -29.55 12.16
CA GLN A 470 25.98 -29.69 13.10
C GLN A 470 27.31 -29.75 12.34
N SER A 471 28.22 -28.84 12.65
CA SER A 471 29.55 -28.77 12.03
C SER A 471 30.38 -30.01 12.37
N ASN A 472 31.07 -30.54 11.38
CA ASN A 472 32.05 -31.61 11.56
C ASN A 472 33.41 -31.08 12.09
N LYS A 473 33.60 -29.76 12.14
CA LYS A 473 34.89 -29.11 12.47
C LYS A 473 34.80 -28.38 13.81
N GLN A 474 35.77 -28.64 14.69
CA GLN A 474 35.80 -28.17 16.09
C GLN A 474 36.21 -26.69 16.31
N SER A 475 36.56 -25.88 15.30
CA SER A 475 37.26 -24.61 15.62
C SER A 475 37.03 -23.36 14.74
N MET A 476 36.19 -23.35 13.69
CA MET A 476 35.99 -22.11 12.89
C MET A 476 34.54 -21.93 12.43
N SER A 477 33.70 -21.36 13.30
CA SER A 477 32.26 -21.10 13.05
C SER A 477 32.01 -20.16 11.86
N HIS A 478 32.83 -19.13 11.69
CA HIS A 478 32.66 -18.12 10.63
C HIS A 478 32.73 -18.70 9.21
N GLY A 479 33.74 -19.54 8.91
CA GLY A 479 33.90 -20.16 7.60
C GLY A 479 32.80 -21.19 7.30
N PHE A 480 32.31 -21.87 8.34
CA PHE A 480 31.16 -22.76 8.23
C PHE A 480 29.89 -21.99 7.86
N PHE A 481 29.60 -20.85 8.52
CA PHE A 481 28.43 -20.02 8.19
C PHE A 481 28.47 -19.50 6.76
N VAL A 482 29.61 -18.98 6.29
CA VAL A 482 29.75 -18.48 4.91
C VAL A 482 29.37 -19.54 3.89
N LYS A 483 29.81 -20.78 4.09
CA LYS A 483 29.50 -21.88 3.18
C LYS A 483 28.04 -22.31 3.24
N VAL A 484 27.47 -22.43 4.45
CA VAL A 484 26.06 -22.77 4.62
C VAL A 484 25.17 -21.74 3.94
N PHE A 485 25.39 -20.44 4.20
CA PHE A 485 24.63 -19.37 3.56
C PHE A 485 24.93 -19.24 2.06
N GLY A 486 26.15 -19.56 1.62
CA GLY A 486 26.48 -19.65 0.19
C GLY A 486 25.66 -20.72 -0.53
N ILE A 487 25.58 -21.92 0.02
CA ILE A 487 24.75 -23.01 -0.54
C ILE A 487 23.28 -22.59 -0.58
N LEU A 488 22.75 -21.97 0.48
CA LEU A 488 21.36 -21.51 0.49
C LEU A 488 21.10 -20.41 -0.54
N ALA A 489 22.05 -19.47 -0.70
CA ALA A 489 21.96 -18.40 -1.69
C ALA A 489 22.01 -18.94 -3.13
N ASP A 490 22.89 -19.90 -3.41
CA ASP A 490 22.98 -20.57 -4.72
C ASP A 490 21.67 -21.30 -5.09
N HIS A 491 20.86 -21.63 -4.09
CA HIS A 491 19.58 -22.31 -4.22
C HIS A 491 18.37 -21.37 -4.05
N ASP A 492 18.57 -20.04 -3.98
CA ASP A 492 17.53 -19.02 -3.77
C ASP A 492 16.63 -19.29 -2.54
N ILE A 493 17.20 -19.83 -1.46
CA ILE A 493 16.46 -20.15 -0.23
C ILE A 493 16.55 -19.00 0.76
N SER A 494 15.41 -18.37 1.02
CA SER A 494 15.27 -17.38 2.08
C SER A 494 15.12 -18.06 3.45
N VAL A 495 15.93 -17.64 4.41
CA VAL A 495 15.86 -18.08 5.81
C VAL A 495 15.06 -17.07 6.62
N ASP A 496 14.08 -17.56 7.39
CA ASP A 496 13.21 -16.72 8.22
C ASP A 496 13.81 -16.46 9.61
N LEU A 497 14.34 -17.52 10.24
CA LEU A 497 14.90 -17.47 11.58
C LEU A 497 16.21 -18.23 11.64
N ILE A 498 17.16 -17.71 12.40
CA ILE A 498 18.45 -18.33 12.65
C ILE A 498 18.67 -18.40 14.16
N ALA A 499 19.08 -19.57 14.64
CA ALA A 499 19.59 -19.77 15.99
C ALA A 499 20.93 -20.52 15.89
N THR A 500 21.91 -20.07 16.65
CA THR A 500 23.27 -20.63 16.60
C THR A 500 23.69 -21.13 17.98
N SER A 501 24.42 -22.24 18.01
CA SER A 501 25.29 -22.58 19.13
C SER A 501 26.75 -22.60 18.64
N GLU A 502 27.68 -22.98 19.51
CA GLU A 502 29.11 -23.06 19.19
C GLU A 502 29.42 -23.97 17.99
N VAL A 503 28.67 -25.06 17.82
CA VAL A 503 28.94 -26.11 16.81
C VAL A 503 27.77 -26.42 15.88
N GLN A 504 26.61 -25.81 16.07
CA GLN A 504 25.43 -26.04 15.25
C GLN A 504 24.73 -24.75 14.84
N ILE A 505 24.11 -24.78 13.67
CA ILE A 505 23.19 -23.76 13.19
C ILE A 505 21.83 -24.39 12.94
N SER A 506 20.81 -23.76 13.51
CA SER A 506 19.40 -24.08 13.30
C SER A 506 18.78 -22.96 12.48
N MET A 507 18.11 -23.31 11.39
CA MET A 507 17.51 -22.36 10.46
C MET A 507 16.08 -22.76 10.16
N ALA A 508 15.15 -21.82 10.22
CA ALA A 508 13.78 -22.04 9.78
C ALA A 508 13.59 -21.49 8.37
N ILE A 509 13.10 -22.32 7.45
CA ILE A 509 12.83 -21.95 6.06
C ILE A 509 11.36 -22.18 5.72
N ASN A 510 10.81 -21.31 4.88
CA ASN A 510 9.44 -21.44 4.41
C ASN A 510 9.34 -22.54 3.33
N SER A 511 8.62 -23.62 3.63
CA SER A 511 8.46 -24.78 2.73
C SER A 511 7.18 -24.77 1.90
N SER A 512 6.30 -23.78 2.06
CA SER A 512 4.96 -23.73 1.41
C SER A 512 4.97 -23.84 -0.12
N ASN A 513 6.06 -23.42 -0.78
CA ASN A 513 6.19 -23.45 -2.25
C ASN A 513 7.36 -24.32 -2.74
N MET A 514 8.00 -25.10 -1.87
CA MET A 514 9.18 -25.89 -2.21
C MET A 514 8.80 -27.35 -2.47
N ASP A 515 9.32 -27.91 -3.56
CA ASP A 515 9.19 -29.35 -3.84
C ASP A 515 10.02 -30.14 -2.81
N PRO A 516 9.47 -31.16 -2.14
CA PRO A 516 10.22 -32.06 -1.27
C PRO A 516 11.51 -32.62 -1.89
N ALA A 517 11.52 -32.87 -3.21
CA ALA A 517 12.71 -33.32 -3.94
C ALA A 517 13.82 -32.25 -3.97
N TYR A 518 13.44 -30.97 -4.02
CA TYR A 518 14.37 -29.85 -3.99
C TYR A 518 15.03 -29.72 -2.61
N ILE A 519 14.25 -29.85 -1.53
CA ILE A 519 14.79 -29.85 -0.15
C ILE A 519 15.80 -30.98 0.04
N LYS A 520 15.53 -32.16 -0.53
CA LYS A 520 16.47 -33.30 -0.47
C LYS A 520 17.79 -33.00 -1.19
N THR A 521 17.73 -32.28 -2.32
CA THR A 521 18.94 -31.86 -3.07
C THR A 521 19.79 -30.91 -2.23
N VAL A 522 19.15 -29.93 -1.59
CA VAL A 522 19.80 -28.97 -0.69
C VAL A 522 20.39 -29.69 0.52
N GLN A 523 19.66 -30.64 1.11
CA GLN A 523 20.13 -31.47 2.21
C GLN A 523 21.42 -32.22 1.86
N LEU A 524 21.51 -32.80 0.65
CA LEU A 524 22.72 -33.50 0.20
C LEU A 524 23.92 -32.57 0.09
N ARG A 525 23.73 -31.33 -0.39
CA ARG A 525 24.79 -30.32 -0.48
C ARG A 525 25.24 -29.84 0.89
N LEU A 526 24.30 -29.57 1.79
CA LEU A 526 24.59 -29.18 3.17
C LEU A 526 25.27 -30.31 3.96
N ALA A 527 25.00 -31.57 3.60
CA ALA A 527 25.65 -32.73 4.22
C ALA A 527 27.17 -32.81 3.96
N GLU A 528 27.68 -32.10 2.95
CA GLU A 528 29.12 -31.96 2.72
C GLU A 528 29.82 -31.16 3.84
N GLU A 529 29.10 -30.23 4.49
CA GLU A 529 29.66 -29.34 5.51
C GLU A 529 29.37 -29.81 6.95
N GLY A 530 28.39 -30.68 7.16
CA GLY A 530 27.99 -31.13 8.49
C GLY A 530 26.89 -32.19 8.51
N LYS A 531 26.54 -32.67 9.71
CA LYS A 531 25.38 -33.55 9.88
C LYS A 531 24.11 -32.71 9.83
N VAL A 532 23.24 -32.97 8.84
CA VAL A 532 21.99 -32.23 8.62
C VAL A 532 20.80 -33.04 9.12
N ASN A 533 20.00 -32.45 10.00
CA ASN A 533 18.68 -32.93 10.39
C ASN A 533 17.60 -31.98 9.86
N VAL A 534 16.53 -32.53 9.28
CA VAL A 534 15.45 -31.79 8.64
C VAL A 534 14.15 -32.11 9.36
N LEU A 535 13.51 -31.09 9.93
CA LEU A 535 12.26 -31.20 10.67
C LEU A 535 11.15 -30.44 9.92
N PRO A 536 10.36 -31.11 9.07
CA PRO A 536 9.25 -30.48 8.34
C PRO A 536 8.00 -30.32 9.24
N GLY A 537 7.05 -29.49 8.80
CA GLY A 537 5.74 -29.36 9.44
C GLY A 537 5.72 -28.52 10.72
N MET A 538 6.71 -27.65 10.90
CA MET A 538 6.82 -26.75 12.03
C MET A 538 6.07 -25.44 11.77
N ALA A 539 5.88 -24.64 12.83
CA ALA A 539 5.33 -23.29 12.74
C ALA A 539 6.17 -22.31 13.56
N ILE A 540 6.23 -21.06 13.11
CA ILE A 540 6.83 -19.95 13.86
C ILE A 540 5.70 -19.19 14.54
N LEU A 541 5.77 -19.07 15.86
CA LEU A 541 4.89 -18.22 16.66
C LEU A 541 5.67 -16.96 17.07
N SER A 542 5.22 -15.79 16.64
CA SER A 542 5.88 -14.51 16.89
C SER A 542 5.01 -13.59 17.74
N LEU A 543 5.59 -13.10 18.82
CA LEU A 543 5.02 -12.06 19.68
C LEU A 543 5.61 -10.71 19.28
N VAL A 544 4.78 -9.76 18.89
CA VAL A 544 5.20 -8.43 18.39
C VAL A 544 4.68 -7.34 19.29
N GLY A 545 5.51 -6.33 19.56
CA GLY A 545 5.13 -5.14 20.30
C GLY A 545 6.30 -4.16 20.41
N ALA A 546 5.98 -2.89 20.66
CA ALA A 546 6.97 -1.85 20.86
C ALA A 546 7.80 -2.12 22.12
N GLU A 547 9.13 -2.04 22.00
CA GLU A 547 10.07 -2.17 23.11
C GLU A 547 9.94 -3.47 23.93
N LEU A 548 9.57 -4.60 23.31
CA LEU A 548 9.46 -5.90 23.99
C LEU A 548 10.72 -6.27 24.80
N LYS A 549 11.90 -5.84 24.37
CA LYS A 549 13.17 -6.03 25.09
C LYS A 549 13.19 -5.38 26.48
N ASN A 550 12.49 -4.26 26.65
CA ASN A 550 12.42 -3.51 27.91
C ASN A 550 11.31 -4.07 28.83
N MET A 551 10.49 -5.00 28.33
CA MET A 551 9.37 -5.58 29.05
C MET A 551 9.81 -6.82 29.83
N THR A 552 10.30 -6.60 31.05
CA THR A 552 10.71 -7.69 31.93
C THR A 552 9.55 -8.62 32.27
N GLY A 553 9.79 -9.93 32.22
CA GLY A 553 8.80 -10.96 32.55
C GLY A 553 7.88 -11.40 31.39
N ILE A 554 7.85 -10.69 30.26
CA ILE A 554 6.94 -11.06 29.16
C ILE A 554 7.33 -12.38 28.49
N ALA A 555 8.63 -12.61 28.29
CA ALA A 555 9.15 -13.87 27.76
C ALA A 555 8.82 -15.04 28.69
N GLY A 556 8.97 -14.83 30.01
CA GLY A 556 8.58 -15.82 31.02
C GLY A 556 7.09 -16.17 30.95
N ARG A 557 6.22 -15.16 30.82
CA ARG A 557 4.77 -15.38 30.65
C ARG A 557 4.46 -16.17 29.38
N MET A 558 5.08 -15.81 28.24
CA MET A 558 4.90 -16.53 26.98
C MET A 558 5.29 -18.01 27.11
N PHE A 559 6.47 -18.30 27.65
CA PHE A 559 6.93 -19.68 27.81
C PHE A 559 6.12 -20.47 28.83
N SER A 560 5.70 -19.86 29.93
CA SER A 560 4.80 -20.50 30.88
C SER A 560 3.47 -20.87 30.23
N THR A 561 2.85 -19.96 29.48
CA THR A 561 1.59 -20.24 28.77
C THR A 561 1.74 -21.35 27.74
N LEU A 562 2.86 -21.40 26.99
CA LEU A 562 3.12 -22.50 26.06
C LEU A 562 3.33 -23.84 26.78
N GLY A 563 4.05 -23.83 27.90
CA GLY A 563 4.27 -25.01 28.73
C GLY A 563 3.00 -25.55 29.38
N GLU A 564 2.11 -24.66 29.83
CA GLU A 564 0.78 -25.01 30.36
C GLU A 564 -0.12 -25.66 29.30
N GLN A 565 0.12 -25.38 28.01
CA GLN A 565 -0.57 -26.00 26.89
C GLN A 565 0.20 -27.20 26.29
N GLU A 566 1.24 -27.69 26.99
CA GLU A 566 2.07 -28.82 26.57
C GLU A 566 2.74 -28.63 25.19
N VAL A 567 3.00 -27.38 24.80
CA VAL A 567 3.65 -27.06 23.52
C VAL A 567 5.17 -27.11 23.69
N ASN A 568 5.80 -28.08 23.03
CA ASN A 568 7.26 -28.17 23.01
C ASN A 568 7.87 -27.16 22.02
N MET A 569 8.99 -26.55 22.40
CA MET A 569 9.67 -25.51 21.61
C MET A 569 11.00 -26.06 21.06
N GLU A 570 11.15 -26.07 19.74
CA GLU A 570 12.39 -26.53 19.08
C GLU A 570 13.44 -25.41 18.98
N MET A 571 13.00 -24.18 18.73
CA MET A 571 13.89 -23.05 18.48
C MET A 571 13.30 -21.77 19.05
N ILE A 572 14.16 -20.96 19.67
CA ILE A 572 13.83 -19.63 20.19
C ILE A 572 14.76 -18.63 19.50
N SER A 573 14.20 -17.56 18.97
CA SER A 573 14.94 -16.42 18.47
C SER A 573 14.33 -15.15 19.03
N GLN A 574 15.15 -14.33 19.70
CA GLN A 574 14.78 -13.02 20.18
C GLN A 574 15.80 -12.04 19.62
N GLY A 575 15.38 -11.22 18.65
CA GLY A 575 16.21 -10.21 18.00
C GLY A 575 15.89 -8.79 18.45
N MET A 576 16.75 -7.84 18.06
CA MET A 576 16.37 -6.42 18.01
C MET A 576 15.47 -6.22 16.78
N GLY A 577 14.16 -6.35 16.95
CA GLY A 577 13.24 -5.49 16.18
C GLY A 577 13.46 -4.06 16.70
N GLN A 578 13.67 -3.10 15.81
CA GLN A 578 13.91 -1.70 16.22
C GLN A 578 12.77 -1.16 17.07
#